data_AF-A0A2P5HIY8-F1
#
_entry.id   AF-A0A2P5HIY8-F1
#
_cell.length_a   1.000
_cell.length_b   1.000
_cell.length_c   1.000
_cell.angle_alpha   90.00
_cell.angle_beta   90.00
_cell.angle_gamma   90.00
#
_symmetry.space_group_name_H-M   'P 1'
#
loop_
_entity.id
_entity.type
_entity.pdbx_description
1 polymer ?
#
loop_
_entity_poly.entity_id
_entity_poly.type
_entity_poly.pdbx_seq_one_letter_code
_entity_poly.pdbx_strand_id
1 'polypeptide(L)'
;MSPQETSQGAIDARLPCGKAWYYSQDCQRKHWKAHKPTCLANRPKKAGTSSSSNALDAHKYYNTTARKDTPENMQLVFGPDWRECLGKLYDETRIDVLLDPPRGSPSFAITKYLNTDNWLKRSPRPGIESEKELINQVTLGRKMQDAVRRRIGAGKSPSTHDMKAVLSSYGPDWTSHLQTYMLAINTMDQGVQT
;
A
#
# COMPACT_ATOMS: atom_id res chain seq x y z
N MET A 1 57.82 -9.08 -4.34
CA MET A 1 56.90 -10.15 -4.76
C MET A 1 55.68 -10.07 -3.84
N SER A 2 54.62 -9.42 -4.32
CA SER A 2 53.35 -9.32 -3.60
C SER A 2 52.49 -10.53 -3.95
N PRO A 3 51.83 -11.21 -2.99
CA PRO A 3 50.78 -12.16 -3.30
C PRO A 3 49.45 -11.44 -3.48
N GLN A 4 48.73 -11.87 -4.49
CA GLN A 4 47.51 -11.29 -5.05
C GLN A 4 46.27 -11.54 -4.18
N GLU A 5 45.33 -10.61 -4.30
CA GLU A 5 43.93 -10.78 -3.94
C GLU A 5 43.29 -11.97 -4.67
N THR A 6 42.62 -12.85 -3.93
CA THR A 6 41.57 -13.71 -4.46
C THR A 6 40.32 -13.53 -3.61
N SER A 7 39.38 -12.78 -4.16
CA SER A 7 38.01 -12.57 -3.71
C SER A 7 37.16 -13.79 -4.04
N GLN A 8 37.06 -14.75 -3.11
CA GLN A 8 36.07 -15.83 -3.21
C GLN A 8 35.44 -16.12 -1.83
N GLY A 9 34.21 -15.62 -1.64
CA GLY A 9 33.20 -16.07 -0.68
C GLY A 9 33.67 -16.63 0.67
N ALA A 10 34.17 -15.77 1.56
CA ALA A 10 34.35 -16.14 2.96
C ALA A 10 32.99 -16.16 3.67
N ILE A 11 32.43 -17.35 3.88
CA ILE A 11 31.36 -17.55 4.87
C ILE A 11 32.00 -17.42 6.26
N ASP A 12 31.98 -16.20 6.79
CA ASP A 12 32.43 -15.88 8.15
C ASP A 12 31.59 -16.64 9.19
N ALA A 13 32.05 -17.85 9.55
CA ALA A 13 31.45 -18.64 10.61
C ALA A 13 31.84 -18.05 11.98
N ARG A 14 31.12 -17.01 12.40
CA ARG A 14 31.30 -16.39 13.72
C ARG A 14 30.88 -17.36 14.83
N LEU A 15 31.77 -17.62 15.77
CA LEU A 15 31.43 -18.41 16.96
C LEU A 15 30.49 -17.63 17.90
N PRO A 16 29.64 -18.33 18.70
CA PRO A 16 28.69 -17.68 19.61
C PRO A 16 29.31 -16.74 20.66
N CYS A 17 30.61 -16.86 20.93
CA CYS A 17 31.35 -15.96 21.82
C CYS A 17 31.72 -14.63 21.15
N GLY A 18 31.66 -14.53 19.82
CA GLY A 18 32.04 -13.34 19.05
C GLY A 18 33.52 -12.97 19.08
N LYS A 19 34.40 -13.82 19.65
CA LYS A 19 35.83 -13.55 19.90
C LYS A 19 36.81 -14.33 18.99
N ALA A 20 36.32 -15.14 18.07
CA ALA A 20 37.15 -15.86 17.12
C ALA A 20 36.45 -15.98 15.76
N TRP A 21 37.27 -15.96 14.71
CA TRP A 21 36.86 -16.00 13.31
C TRP A 21 37.64 -17.10 12.61
N TYR A 22 36.97 -17.86 11.75
CA TYR A 22 37.57 -18.93 10.97
C TYR A 22 37.19 -18.77 9.51
N TYR A 23 38.15 -19.04 8.65
CA TYR A 23 37.94 -19.05 7.21
C TYR A 23 37.01 -20.19 6.75
N SER A 24 36.95 -21.31 7.49
CA SER A 24 36.07 -22.44 7.19
C SER A 24 35.61 -23.19 8.45
N GLN A 25 34.53 -23.96 8.32
CA GLN A 25 34.07 -24.83 9.41
C GLN A 25 35.10 -25.89 9.80
N ASP A 26 35.94 -26.35 8.88
CA ASP A 26 36.96 -27.35 9.19
C ASP A 26 38.07 -26.78 10.07
N CYS A 27 38.47 -25.52 9.82
CA CYS A 27 39.39 -24.78 10.68
C CYS A 27 38.80 -24.59 12.09
N GLN A 28 37.50 -24.25 12.17
CA GLN A 28 36.78 -24.13 13.43
C GLN A 28 36.76 -25.46 14.20
N ARG A 29 36.42 -26.59 13.56
CA ARG A 29 36.34 -27.91 14.21
C ARG A 29 37.70 -28.38 14.72
N LYS A 30 38.77 -28.17 13.95
CA LYS A 30 40.15 -28.50 14.35
C LYS A 30 40.57 -27.70 15.60
N HIS A 31 40.26 -26.41 15.65
CA HIS A 31 40.62 -25.55 16.77
C HIS A 31 39.65 -25.64 17.97
N TRP A 32 38.48 -26.27 17.79
CA TRP A 32 37.41 -26.29 18.80
C TRP A 32 37.87 -26.81 20.18
N LYS A 33 38.70 -27.86 20.23
CA LYS A 33 39.18 -28.40 21.51
C LYS A 33 39.95 -27.37 22.35
N ALA A 34 40.77 -26.54 21.70
CA ALA A 34 41.53 -25.48 22.36
C ALA A 34 40.66 -24.26 22.66
N HIS A 35 39.74 -23.91 21.75
CA HIS A 35 38.89 -22.71 21.90
C HIS A 35 37.70 -22.89 22.84
N LYS A 36 37.19 -24.12 23.02
CA LYS A 36 36.01 -24.44 23.83
C LYS A 36 36.01 -23.79 25.22
N PRO A 37 37.06 -23.88 26.06
CA PRO A 37 37.08 -23.20 27.36
C PRO A 37 36.91 -21.68 27.24
N THR A 38 37.60 -21.05 26.28
CA THR A 38 37.50 -19.62 26.00
C THR A 38 36.12 -19.22 25.48
N CYS A 39 35.53 -20.03 24.60
CA CYS A 39 34.19 -19.80 24.05
C CYS A 39 33.12 -19.84 25.14
N LEU A 40 33.23 -20.79 26.08
CA LEU A 40 32.28 -20.93 27.18
C LEU A 40 32.43 -19.82 28.22
N ALA A 41 33.67 -19.42 28.55
CA ALA A 41 33.95 -18.32 29.47
C ALA A 41 33.46 -16.96 28.92
N ASN A 42 33.55 -16.77 27.61
CA ASN A 42 33.14 -15.54 26.92
C ASN A 42 31.78 -15.66 26.26
N ARG A 43 31.05 -16.75 26.49
CA ARG A 43 29.67 -16.84 26.03
C ARG A 43 28.92 -15.74 26.76
N PRO A 44 28.20 -14.84 26.06
CA PRO A 44 27.32 -13.92 26.76
C PRO A 44 26.40 -14.80 27.61
N LYS A 45 26.47 -14.64 28.94
CA LYS A 45 25.53 -15.30 29.84
C LYS A 45 24.16 -14.92 29.29
N LYS A 46 23.37 -15.93 28.90
CA LYS A 46 21.99 -15.70 28.51
C LYS A 46 21.38 -15.04 29.74
N ALA A 47 21.20 -13.72 29.69
CA ALA A 47 20.53 -12.99 30.75
C ALA A 47 19.24 -13.77 30.99
N GLY A 48 18.97 -14.13 32.25
CA GLY A 48 17.65 -14.62 32.61
C GLY A 48 16.64 -13.70 31.94
N THR A 49 15.64 -14.30 31.32
CA THR A 49 14.64 -13.61 30.49
C THR A 49 13.77 -12.68 31.36
N SER A 50 14.34 -11.63 31.93
CA SER A 50 13.71 -10.33 31.97
C SER A 50 13.91 -9.72 30.58
N SER A 51 13.21 -10.29 29.59
CA SER A 51 13.00 -9.62 28.32
C SER A 51 12.15 -8.38 28.56
N SER A 52 12.78 -7.33 29.07
CA SER A 52 12.51 -5.97 28.64
C SER A 52 13.08 -5.84 27.22
N SER A 53 12.58 -6.68 26.31
CA SER A 53 12.77 -6.44 24.91
C SER A 53 11.73 -5.39 24.55
N ASN A 54 12.17 -4.14 24.39
CA ASN A 54 11.58 -3.21 23.43
C ASN A 54 11.70 -3.75 21.99
N ALA A 55 11.70 -5.08 21.79
CA ALA A 55 11.29 -5.67 20.53
C ALA A 55 9.81 -5.35 20.45
N LEU A 56 9.50 -4.24 19.76
CA LEU A 56 8.16 -3.94 19.31
C LEU A 56 7.60 -5.25 18.77
N ASP A 57 6.63 -5.83 19.48
CA ASP A 57 5.88 -6.97 18.97
C ASP A 57 5.44 -6.56 17.57
N ALA A 58 6.01 -7.18 16.54
CA ALA A 58 5.80 -6.75 15.17
C ALA A 58 4.30 -6.77 14.88
N HIS A 59 3.57 -7.74 15.42
CA HIS A 59 2.12 -7.81 15.30
C HIS A 59 1.42 -6.63 15.99
N LYS A 60 1.85 -6.25 17.19
CA LYS A 60 1.35 -5.04 17.88
C LYS A 60 1.68 -3.77 17.09
N TYR A 61 2.93 -3.57 16.66
CA TYR A 61 3.38 -2.42 15.87
C TYR A 61 2.59 -2.30 14.56
N TYR A 62 2.42 -3.41 13.83
CA TYR A 62 1.64 -3.41 12.61
C TYR A 62 0.19 -3.03 12.88
N ASN A 63 -0.45 -3.60 13.91
CA ASN A 63 -1.86 -3.34 14.19
C ASN A 63 -2.16 -1.97 14.79
N THR A 64 -1.23 -1.37 15.54
CA THR A 64 -1.46 -0.08 16.21
C THR A 64 -0.88 1.13 15.49
N THR A 65 0.25 0.93 14.80
CA THR A 65 1.03 2.01 14.18
C THR A 65 0.94 1.90 12.66
N ALA A 66 1.50 0.86 12.04
CA ALA A 66 1.54 0.75 10.58
C ALA A 66 0.14 0.59 9.93
N ARG A 67 -0.87 0.14 10.69
CA ARG A 67 -2.25 0.00 10.21
C ARG A 67 -2.93 1.34 9.96
N LYS A 68 -2.48 2.42 10.60
CA LYS A 68 -3.01 3.76 10.33
C LYS A 68 -2.17 4.39 9.23
N ASP A 69 -2.77 4.68 8.09
CA ASP A 69 -2.17 5.34 6.94
C ASP A 69 -1.99 6.85 7.16
N THR A 70 -1.40 7.24 8.29
CA THR A 70 -1.05 8.65 8.56
C THR A 70 0.26 9.02 7.87
N PRO A 71 0.47 10.31 7.53
CA PRO A 71 1.71 10.77 6.91
C PRO A 71 2.97 10.41 7.71
N GLU A 72 2.88 10.45 9.03
CA GLU A 72 3.98 10.13 9.95
C GLU A 72 4.32 8.64 9.87
N ASN A 73 3.31 7.77 9.81
CA ASN A 73 3.51 6.33 9.67
C ASN A 73 4.07 5.97 8.29
N MET A 74 3.63 6.67 7.25
CA MET A 74 4.19 6.50 5.90
C MET A 74 5.66 6.92 5.86
N GLN A 75 6.03 7.99 6.55
CA GLN A 75 7.42 8.43 6.68
C GLN A 75 8.28 7.40 7.42
N LEU A 76 7.74 6.73 8.44
CA LEU A 76 8.43 5.65 9.13
C LEU A 76 8.69 4.42 8.23
N VAL A 77 7.75 4.10 7.33
CA VAL A 77 7.84 2.92 6.46
C VAL A 77 8.70 3.17 5.22
N PHE A 78 8.54 4.34 4.59
CA PHE A 78 9.13 4.65 3.29
C PHE A 78 10.30 5.64 3.36
N GLY A 79 10.58 6.21 4.54
CA GLY A 79 11.66 7.18 4.75
C GLY A 79 11.21 8.64 4.64
N PRO A 80 12.12 9.60 4.89
CA PRO A 80 11.80 11.02 4.99
C PRO A 80 11.22 11.62 3.70
N ASP A 81 11.72 11.19 2.54
CA ASP A 81 11.37 11.77 1.24
C ASP A 81 10.24 11.00 0.52
N TRP A 82 9.50 10.18 1.27
CA TRP A 82 8.44 9.34 0.69
C TRP A 82 7.38 10.15 -0.05
N ARG A 83 7.10 11.39 0.38
CA ARG A 83 6.14 12.26 -0.30
C ARG A 83 6.60 12.70 -1.68
N GLU A 84 7.91 12.85 -1.89
CA GLU A 84 8.44 13.22 -3.20
C GLU A 84 8.36 12.05 -4.18
N CYS A 85 8.72 10.84 -3.72
CA CYS A 85 8.72 9.65 -4.56
C CYS A 85 7.33 9.01 -4.74
N LEU A 86 6.49 9.04 -3.70
CA LEU A 86 5.24 8.28 -3.63
C LEU A 86 4.01 9.14 -3.35
N GLY A 87 4.15 10.45 -3.09
CA GLY A 87 3.03 11.30 -2.63
C GLY A 87 1.84 11.27 -3.57
N LYS A 88 2.08 11.51 -4.87
CA LYS A 88 1.01 11.47 -5.89
C LYS A 88 0.33 10.10 -5.96
N LEU A 89 1.13 9.04 -6.02
CA LEU A 89 0.61 7.66 -6.07
C LEU A 89 -0.18 7.30 -4.81
N TYR A 90 0.28 7.75 -3.65
CA TYR A 90 -0.40 7.58 -2.37
C TYR A 90 -1.75 8.30 -2.36
N ASP A 91 -1.78 9.57 -2.77
CA ASP A 91 -3.02 10.37 -2.80
C ASP A 91 -4.05 9.74 -3.75
N GLU A 92 -3.64 9.32 -4.95
CA GLU A 92 -4.49 8.62 -5.93
C GLU A 92 -5.02 7.28 -5.38
N THR A 93 -4.11 6.43 -4.90
CA THR A 93 -4.46 5.12 -4.32
C THR A 93 -5.40 5.29 -3.14
N ARG A 94 -5.23 6.36 -2.37
CA ARG A 94 -6.07 6.65 -1.21
C ARG A 94 -7.49 7.01 -1.62
N ILE A 95 -7.68 7.82 -2.66
CA ILE A 95 -9.01 8.09 -3.22
C ILE A 95 -9.65 6.78 -3.70
N ASP A 96 -8.91 5.93 -4.42
CA ASP A 96 -9.42 4.65 -4.91
C ASP A 96 -9.85 3.70 -3.78
N VAL A 97 -9.08 3.64 -2.70
CA VAL A 97 -9.41 2.85 -1.52
C VAL A 97 -10.66 3.38 -0.82
N LEU A 98 -10.87 4.70 -0.79
CA LEU A 98 -12.04 5.33 -0.18
C LEU A 98 -13.31 5.27 -1.06
N LEU A 99 -13.15 5.11 -2.37
CA LEU A 99 -14.26 5.11 -3.35
C LEU A 99 -15.16 3.86 -3.32
N ASP A 100 -14.91 2.90 -2.42
CA ASP A 100 -15.57 1.59 -2.27
C ASP A 100 -16.12 1.05 -3.61
N PRO A 101 -15.24 0.49 -4.46
CA PRO A 101 -15.55 0.27 -5.87
C PRO A 101 -16.78 -0.64 -6.06
N PRO A 102 -17.61 -0.39 -7.08
CA PRO A 102 -18.84 -1.15 -7.28
C PRO A 102 -18.57 -2.61 -7.64
N ARG A 103 -19.52 -3.49 -7.28
CA ARG A 103 -19.49 -4.92 -7.60
C ARG A 103 -19.27 -5.14 -9.11
N GLY A 104 -18.30 -5.98 -9.46
CA GLY A 104 -17.95 -6.32 -10.85
C GLY A 104 -16.75 -5.56 -11.42
N SER A 105 -16.28 -4.49 -10.77
CA SER A 105 -15.02 -3.86 -11.16
C SER A 105 -13.81 -4.71 -10.71
N PRO A 106 -12.68 -4.67 -11.43
CA PRO A 106 -11.43 -5.30 -10.98
C PRO A 106 -11.01 -4.81 -9.59
N SER A 107 -11.17 -3.51 -9.31
CA SER A 107 -10.87 -2.91 -8.01
C SER A 107 -11.75 -3.48 -6.90
N PHE A 108 -13.04 -3.77 -7.16
CA PHE A 108 -13.90 -4.46 -6.20
C PHE A 108 -13.44 -5.88 -5.90
N ALA A 109 -12.99 -6.64 -6.90
CA ALA A 109 -12.46 -7.99 -6.68
C ALA A 109 -11.21 -7.95 -5.78
N ILE A 110 -10.32 -6.99 -6.04
CA ILE A 110 -9.11 -6.74 -5.24
C ILE A 110 -9.50 -6.38 -3.80
N THR A 111 -10.36 -5.38 -3.61
CA THR A 111 -10.81 -4.94 -2.27
C THR A 111 -11.51 -6.07 -1.51
N LYS A 112 -12.38 -6.84 -2.18
CA LYS A 112 -13.07 -7.99 -1.58
C LYS A 112 -12.07 -9.06 -1.12
N TYR A 113 -11.10 -9.40 -1.96
CA TYR A 113 -10.06 -10.38 -1.61
C TYR A 113 -9.27 -9.94 -0.38
N LEU A 114 -8.83 -8.67 -0.37
CA LEU A 114 -8.05 -8.08 0.72
C LEU A 114 -8.83 -7.91 2.04
N ASN A 115 -10.16 -7.84 1.96
CA ASN A 115 -11.05 -7.71 3.13
C ASN A 115 -11.63 -9.06 3.61
N THR A 116 -11.23 -10.19 3.03
CA THR A 116 -11.63 -11.50 3.56
C THR A 116 -11.04 -11.74 4.96
N ASP A 117 -11.83 -12.36 5.85
CA ASP A 117 -11.58 -12.45 7.30
C ASP A 117 -10.28 -13.19 7.71
N ASN A 118 -9.53 -13.74 6.75
CA ASN A 118 -8.28 -14.45 7.00
C ASN A 118 -7.01 -13.60 6.81
N TRP A 119 -7.13 -12.37 6.31
CA TRP A 119 -6.00 -11.44 6.14
C TRP A 119 -6.16 -10.19 7.02
N LEU A 120 -5.06 -9.47 7.28
CA LEU A 120 -5.06 -8.22 8.04
C LEU A 120 -6.13 -7.27 7.50
N LYS A 121 -7.21 -7.04 8.29
CA LYS A 121 -8.32 -6.17 7.91
C LYS A 121 -7.80 -4.77 7.59
N ARG A 122 -7.88 -4.36 6.32
CA ARG A 122 -7.58 -2.99 5.91
C ARG A 122 -8.50 -2.04 6.68
N SER A 123 -7.92 -0.99 7.25
CA SER A 123 -8.69 0.05 7.94
C SER A 123 -8.08 1.41 7.60
N PRO A 124 -8.30 1.87 6.35
CA PRO A 124 -7.84 3.19 5.93
C PRO A 124 -8.39 4.25 6.88
N ARG A 125 -7.63 5.32 7.14
CA ARG A 125 -8.12 6.46 7.89
C ARG A 125 -9.31 7.07 7.14
N PRO A 126 -10.30 7.61 7.86
CA PRO A 126 -11.40 8.35 7.24
C PRO A 126 -10.89 9.43 6.28
N GLY A 127 -11.65 9.68 5.22
CA GLY A 127 -11.36 10.75 4.26
C GLY A 127 -11.27 12.12 4.95
N ILE A 128 -10.26 12.92 4.61
CA ILE A 128 -10.25 14.36 4.93
C ILE A 128 -11.14 15.12 3.95
N GLU A 129 -11.42 16.39 4.23
CA GLU A 129 -12.42 17.16 3.49
C GLU A 129 -12.12 17.26 1.98
N SER A 130 -10.85 17.48 1.61
CA SER A 130 -10.44 17.51 0.20
C SER A 130 -10.65 16.17 -0.51
N GLU A 131 -10.39 15.05 0.18
CA GLU A 131 -10.61 13.70 -0.36
C GLU A 131 -12.10 13.41 -0.51
N LYS A 132 -12.92 13.84 0.46
CA LYS A 132 -14.37 13.71 0.39
C LYS A 132 -14.95 14.48 -0.78
N GLU A 133 -14.45 15.69 -1.05
CA GLU A 133 -14.89 16.48 -2.19
C GLU A 133 -14.60 15.75 -3.52
N LEU A 134 -13.39 15.22 -3.69
CA LEU A 134 -13.04 14.41 -4.86
C LEU A 134 -13.92 13.15 -4.98
N ILE A 135 -14.16 12.46 -3.86
CA ILE A 135 -15.05 11.29 -3.82
C ILE A 135 -16.47 11.67 -4.22
N ASN A 136 -16.98 12.81 -3.76
CA ASN A 136 -18.30 13.31 -4.10
C ASN A 136 -18.40 13.62 -5.59
N GLN A 137 -17.39 14.26 -6.19
CA GLN A 137 -17.33 14.54 -7.61
C GLN A 137 -17.32 13.26 -8.46
N VAL A 138 -16.49 12.28 -8.11
CA VAL A 138 -16.45 10.97 -8.79
C VAL A 138 -17.79 10.25 -8.64
N THR A 139 -18.38 10.25 -7.45
CA THR A 139 -19.68 9.63 -7.17
C THR A 139 -20.80 10.31 -7.97
N LEU A 140 -20.76 11.64 -8.09
CA LEU A 140 -21.69 12.41 -8.91
C LEU A 140 -21.55 12.04 -10.40
N GLY A 141 -20.32 11.96 -10.92
CA GLY A 141 -20.04 11.51 -12.27
C GLY A 141 -20.62 10.12 -12.55
N ARG A 142 -20.42 9.15 -11.65
CA ARG A 142 -21.02 7.79 -11.77
C ARG A 142 -22.55 7.85 -11.83
N LYS A 143 -23.17 8.63 -10.94
CA LYS A 143 -24.63 8.82 -10.94
C LYS A 143 -25.13 9.42 -12.26
N MET A 144 -24.39 10.38 -12.84
CA MET A 144 -24.73 10.96 -14.13
C MET A 144 -24.61 9.95 -15.26
N GLN A 145 -23.54 9.16 -15.29
CA GLN A 145 -23.40 8.09 -16.27
C GLN A 145 -24.57 7.10 -16.19
N ASP A 146 -25.00 6.72 -14.98
CA ASP A 146 -26.14 5.83 -14.79
C ASP A 146 -27.48 6.47 -15.16
N ALA A 147 -27.63 7.79 -14.97
CA ALA A 147 -28.81 8.51 -15.43
C ALA A 147 -28.88 8.55 -16.96
N VAL A 148 -27.74 8.80 -17.62
CA VAL A 148 -27.61 8.78 -19.09
C VAL A 148 -27.90 7.37 -19.63
N ARG A 149 -27.28 6.32 -19.08
CA ARG A 149 -27.52 4.93 -19.50
C ARG A 149 -28.99 4.53 -19.38
N ARG A 150 -29.66 4.88 -18.27
CA ARG A 150 -31.08 4.58 -18.06
C ARG A 150 -32.00 5.27 -19.05
N ARG A 151 -31.65 6.49 -19.47
CA ARG A 151 -32.51 7.30 -20.33
C ARG A 151 -32.33 7.02 -21.82
N ILE A 152 -31.08 6.83 -22.24
CA ILE A 152 -30.70 6.80 -23.66
C ILE A 152 -30.45 5.36 -24.12
N GLY A 153 -29.99 4.50 -23.21
CA GLY A 153 -29.49 3.16 -23.51
C GLY A 153 -27.99 3.15 -23.82
N ALA A 154 -27.40 1.96 -23.81
CA ALA A 154 -25.99 1.78 -24.12
C ALA A 154 -25.72 2.02 -25.63
N GLY A 155 -24.55 2.56 -25.97
CA GLY A 155 -24.10 2.72 -27.36
C GLY A 155 -24.76 3.87 -28.16
N LYS A 156 -25.40 4.83 -27.48
CA LYS A 156 -26.08 5.97 -28.10
C LYS A 156 -25.59 7.28 -27.52
N SER A 157 -25.38 8.27 -28.39
CA SER A 157 -24.97 9.61 -28.00
C SER A 157 -26.16 10.45 -27.48
N PRO A 158 -25.99 11.18 -26.36
CA PRO A 158 -27.02 12.06 -25.83
C PRO A 158 -27.36 13.24 -26.74
N SER A 159 -28.65 13.53 -26.92
CA SER A 159 -29.11 14.79 -27.53
C SER A 159 -29.06 15.96 -26.55
N THR A 160 -29.18 17.20 -27.04
CA THR A 160 -29.28 18.40 -26.19
C THR A 160 -30.51 18.35 -25.27
N HIS A 161 -31.61 17.75 -25.71
CA HIS A 161 -32.79 17.55 -24.88
C HIS A 161 -32.53 16.52 -23.76
N ASP A 162 -31.77 15.47 -24.08
CA ASP A 162 -31.39 14.46 -23.09
C ASP A 162 -30.51 15.04 -22.00
N MET A 163 -29.51 15.83 -22.40
CA MET A 163 -28.64 16.57 -21.50
C MET A 163 -29.43 17.46 -20.54
N LYS A 164 -30.31 18.33 -21.07
CA LYS A 164 -31.08 19.25 -20.21
C LYS A 164 -31.87 18.49 -19.17
N ALA A 165 -32.62 17.45 -19.55
CA ALA A 165 -33.46 16.76 -18.58
C ALA A 165 -32.68 15.84 -17.61
N VAL A 166 -31.49 15.32 -17.98
CA VAL A 166 -30.60 14.68 -16.99
C VAL A 166 -30.08 15.72 -16.00
N LEU A 167 -29.56 16.84 -16.48
CA LEU A 167 -28.99 17.90 -15.64
C LEU A 167 -30.03 18.53 -14.71
N SER A 168 -31.25 18.79 -15.20
CA SER A 168 -32.35 19.33 -14.38
C SER A 168 -32.77 18.40 -13.24
N SER A 169 -32.48 17.10 -13.30
CA SER A 169 -32.76 16.16 -12.21
C SER A 169 -31.88 16.37 -10.97
N TYR A 170 -30.77 17.11 -11.09
CA TYR A 170 -29.83 17.41 -10.00
C TYR A 170 -30.10 18.76 -9.33
N GLY A 171 -31.18 19.46 -9.70
CA GLY A 171 -31.62 20.69 -9.03
C GLY A 171 -31.56 21.94 -9.91
N PRO A 172 -31.90 23.11 -9.33
CA PRO A 172 -31.98 24.38 -10.07
C PRO A 172 -30.61 24.90 -10.53
N ASP A 173 -29.54 24.60 -9.79
CA ASP A 173 -28.15 24.92 -10.19
C ASP A 173 -27.54 23.79 -11.03
N TRP A 174 -28.27 23.34 -12.05
CA TRP A 174 -27.77 22.29 -12.93
C TRP A 174 -26.56 22.76 -13.78
N THR A 175 -26.35 24.07 -13.89
CA THR A 175 -25.24 24.69 -14.63
C THR A 175 -23.88 24.36 -14.03
N SER A 176 -23.75 24.30 -12.70
CA SER A 176 -22.49 23.92 -12.03
C SER A 176 -22.10 22.46 -12.32
N HIS A 177 -23.08 21.62 -12.66
CA HIS A 177 -22.89 20.21 -12.98
C HIS A 177 -22.53 19.93 -14.44
N LEU A 178 -22.53 20.94 -15.32
CA LEU A 178 -22.31 20.74 -16.76
C LEU A 178 -20.95 20.13 -17.08
N GLN A 179 -19.89 20.57 -16.38
CA GLN A 179 -18.54 20.03 -16.58
C GLN A 179 -18.44 18.56 -16.20
N THR A 180 -19.01 18.18 -15.05
CA THR A 180 -19.08 16.79 -14.59
C THR A 180 -19.87 15.92 -15.55
N TYR A 181 -20.97 16.46 -16.12
CA TYR A 181 -21.77 15.77 -17.12
C TYR A 181 -21.01 15.52 -18.42
N MET A 182 -20.28 16.53 -18.93
CA MET A 182 -19.45 16.37 -20.12
C MET A 182 -18.34 15.34 -19.89
N LEU A 183 -17.66 15.39 -18.74
CA LEU A 183 -16.66 14.40 -18.37
C LEU A 183 -17.26 12.99 -18.28
N ALA A 184 -18.45 12.87 -17.67
CA ALA A 184 -19.17 11.61 -17.55
C ALA A 184 -19.47 11.00 -18.93
N ILE A 185 -19.95 11.80 -19.90
CA ILE A 185 -20.22 11.33 -21.27
C ILE A 185 -18.96 10.94 -22.01
N ASN A 186 -17.90 11.75 -21.92
CA ASN A 186 -16.64 11.50 -22.64
C ASN A 186 -15.93 10.23 -22.14
N THR A 187 -16.19 9.83 -20.90
CA THR A 187 -15.63 8.61 -20.29
C THR A 187 -16.56 7.40 -20.42
N MET A 188 -17.78 7.59 -20.93
CA MET A 188 -18.65 6.48 -21.28
C MET A 188 -18.22 5.87 -22.62
N ASP A 189 -18.27 4.54 -22.71
CA ASP A 189 -18.22 3.87 -24.00
C ASP A 189 -19.52 4.19 -24.77
N GLN A 190 -19.40 5.02 -25.80
CA GLN A 190 -20.52 5.42 -26.65
C GLN A 190 -20.77 4.44 -27.79
N GLY A 191 -19.96 3.38 -27.91
CA GLY A 191 -19.96 2.49 -29.06
C GLY A 191 -19.44 3.21 -30.31
N VAL A 192 -18.43 2.65 -30.96
CA VAL A 192 -18.07 3.10 -32.31
C VAL A 192 -19.12 2.50 -33.26
N GLN A 193 -19.92 3.35 -33.91
CA GLN A 193 -20.72 2.90 -35.06
C GLN A 193 -19.75 2.68 -36.23
N THR A 194 -19.24 1.46 -36.36
CA THR A 194 -18.55 0.98 -37.57
C THR A 194 -19.56 0.50 -38.59
#